data_AF-A0A8H2W6M9-F1
#
_entry.id   AF-A0A8H2W6M9-F1
#
_cell.length_a   1.000
_cell.length_b   1.000
_cell.length_c   1.000
_cell.angle_alpha   90.00
_cell.angle_beta   90.00
_cell.angle_gamma   90.00
#
_symmetry.space_group_name_H-M   'P 1'
#
loop_
_entity.id
_entity.type
_entity.pdbx_description
1 polymer ?
#
loop_
_entity_poly.entity_id
_entity_poly.type
_entity_poly.pdbx_seq_one_letter_code
_entity_poly.pdbx_strand_id
1 'polypeptide(L)'
;MAEQQRKIELQSPDDLQYLVANVKRAAREMIDRDLPPIEGEDAMRRLVEEIVGEYIQKTFLSASPSISINGMSPPHKLLDSHLHSDINEDIIEEREEHEPFDGQLWEKAKALAIREEELVEQIAALRRNVPGTVVKRENAWRKAVEEEEGVIEGRLGG
;
A
#
# COMPACT_ATOMS: atom_id res chain seq x y z
N MET A 1 20.31 -26.50 2.74
CA MET A 1 19.14 -25.79 2.19
C MET A 1 18.75 -24.76 3.23
N ALA A 2 18.92 -23.47 2.95
CA ALA A 2 18.46 -22.44 3.88
C ALA A 2 16.94 -22.39 3.74
N GLU A 3 16.21 -22.89 4.75
CA GLU A 3 14.78 -22.62 4.86
C GLU A 3 14.62 -21.10 5.00
N GLN A 4 14.18 -20.47 3.92
CA GLN A 4 13.92 -19.04 3.91
C GLN A 4 12.65 -18.84 4.75
N GLN A 5 12.85 -18.53 6.03
CA GLN A 5 11.76 -18.24 6.94
C GLN A 5 10.90 -17.12 6.33
N ARG A 6 9.58 -17.29 6.40
CA ARG A 6 8.64 -16.28 5.88
C ARG A 6 8.89 -14.99 6.64
N LYS A 7 9.01 -13.89 5.89
CA LYS A 7 9.05 -12.56 6.48
C LYS A 7 7.72 -12.23 7.13
N ILE A 8 7.78 -11.39 8.15
CA ILE A 8 6.63 -10.79 8.80
C ILE A 8 6.17 -9.65 7.90
N GLU A 9 5.03 -9.82 7.23
CA GLU A 9 4.44 -8.78 6.39
C GLU A 9 3.57 -7.85 7.23
N LEU A 10 3.85 -6.56 7.12
CA LEU A 10 3.06 -5.45 7.65
C LEU A 10 2.33 -4.77 6.50
N GLN A 11 1.12 -4.29 6.77
CA GLN A 11 0.29 -3.57 5.80
C GLN A 11 0.77 -2.12 5.65
N SER A 12 1.31 -1.54 6.70
CA SER A 12 1.72 -0.13 6.74
C SER A 12 2.93 0.13 7.64
N PRO A 13 3.61 1.29 7.48
CA PRO A 13 4.52 1.86 8.48
C PRO A 13 3.95 1.92 9.89
N ASP A 14 2.66 2.26 10.00
CA ASP A 14 1.98 2.52 11.26
C ASP A 14 1.82 1.22 12.07
N ASP A 15 1.72 0.07 11.40
CA ASP A 15 1.72 -1.23 12.05
C ASP A 15 3.02 -1.46 12.83
N LEU A 16 4.17 -1.04 12.27
CA LEU A 16 5.45 -1.17 12.96
C LEU A 16 5.52 -0.24 14.17
N GLN A 17 5.03 0.99 14.04
CA GLN A 17 4.90 1.93 15.15
C GLN A 17 4.01 1.35 16.26
N TYR A 18 2.86 0.80 15.90
CA TYR A 18 1.94 0.17 16.82
C TYR A 18 2.58 -1.00 17.58
N LEU A 19 3.32 -1.87 16.89
CA LEU A 19 4.04 -2.98 17.52
C LEU A 19 5.08 -2.49 18.54
N VAL A 20 5.88 -1.48 18.17
CA VAL A 20 6.89 -0.88 19.07
C VAL A 20 6.21 -0.28 20.31
N ALA A 21 5.15 0.50 20.11
CA ALA A 21 4.42 1.13 21.20
C ALA A 21 3.75 0.11 22.13
N ASN A 22 3.14 -0.93 21.57
CA ASN A 22 2.51 -1.99 22.37
C ASN A 22 3.53 -2.74 23.23
N VAL A 23 4.73 -3.01 22.70
CA VAL A 23 5.82 -3.64 23.47
C VAL A 23 6.32 -2.71 24.58
N LYS A 24 6.53 -1.42 24.28
CA LYS A 24 6.94 -0.43 25.29
C LYS A 24 5.91 -0.29 26.41
N ARG A 25 4.62 -0.25 26.06
CA ARG A 25 3.51 -0.22 27.03
C ARG A 25 3.52 -1.45 27.93
N ALA A 26 3.60 -2.65 27.36
CA ALA A 26 3.65 -3.89 28.14
C ALA A 26 4.89 -3.94 29.06
N ALA A 27 6.04 -3.45 28.58
CA ALA A 27 7.25 -3.35 29.39
C ALA A 27 7.07 -2.38 30.56
N ARG A 28 6.46 -1.22 30.32
CA ARG A 28 6.14 -0.23 31.36
C ARG A 28 5.16 -0.76 32.38
N GLU A 29 4.07 -1.40 31.97
CA GLU A 29 3.11 -2.04 32.87
C GLU A 29 3.78 -3.06 33.79
N MET A 30 4.77 -3.81 33.26
CA MET A 30 5.57 -4.75 34.05
C MET A 30 6.52 -4.03 35.03
N ILE A 31 7.20 -2.98 34.58
CA ILE A 31 8.08 -2.16 35.44
C ILE A 31 7.26 -1.50 36.54
N ASP A 32 6.10 -0.92 36.25
CA ASP A 32 5.25 -0.25 37.23
C ASP A 32 4.70 -1.22 38.28
N ARG A 33 4.47 -2.49 37.90
CA ARG A 33 4.06 -3.56 38.83
C ARG A 33 5.21 -3.97 39.76
N ASP A 34 6.41 -4.17 39.22
CA ASP A 34 7.53 -4.80 39.93
C ASP A 34 8.46 -3.77 40.62
N LEU A 35 8.50 -2.55 40.10
CA LEU A 35 9.26 -1.38 40.55
C LEU A 35 8.32 -0.15 40.57
N PRO A 36 7.32 -0.13 41.47
CA PRO A 36 6.37 0.97 41.55
C PRO A 36 7.10 2.29 41.86
N PRO A 37 6.62 3.43 41.33
CA PRO A 37 7.28 4.71 41.54
C PRO A 37 7.25 5.10 43.02
N ILE A 38 8.43 5.34 43.59
CA ILE A 38 8.60 5.80 44.97
C ILE A 38 8.90 7.30 44.97
N GLU A 39 8.30 8.07 45.88
CA GLU A 39 8.63 9.49 46.06
C GLU A 39 10.10 9.63 46.50
N GLY A 40 10.95 10.12 45.59
CA GLY A 40 12.39 10.25 45.80
C GLY A 40 13.20 9.95 44.55
N GLU A 41 14.47 9.56 44.74
CA GLU A 41 15.39 9.23 43.66
C GLU A 41 15.32 7.73 43.34
N ASP A 42 14.54 7.37 42.33
CA ASP A 42 14.40 5.97 41.89
C ASP A 42 15.44 5.62 40.81
N ALA A 43 16.71 5.61 41.23
CA ALA A 43 17.84 5.34 40.33
C ALA A 43 17.77 3.92 39.72
N MET A 44 17.26 2.94 40.48
CA MET A 44 17.13 1.57 40.00
C MET A 44 16.05 1.47 38.91
N ARG A 45 14.87 2.06 39.13
CA ARG A 45 13.81 2.06 38.13
C ARG A 45 14.25 2.74 36.84
N ARG A 46 14.91 3.90 36.93
CA ARG A 46 15.45 4.60 35.75
C ARG A 46 16.46 3.75 34.97
N LEU A 47 17.36 3.07 35.66
CA LEU A 47 18.33 2.17 35.02
C LEU A 47 17.63 1.00 34.32
N VAL A 48 16.62 0.41 34.97
CA VAL A 48 15.83 -0.68 34.38
C VAL A 48 15.06 -0.20 33.15
N GLU A 49 14.43 0.97 33.22
CA GLU A 49 13.79 1.59 32.06
C GLU A 49 14.78 1.76 30.90
N GLU A 50 15.95 2.34 31.15
CA GLU A 50 16.99 2.54 30.12
C GLU A 50 17.41 1.21 29.47
N ILE A 51 17.74 0.19 30.27
CA ILE A 51 18.18 -1.12 29.77
C ILE A 51 17.07 -1.81 28.96
N VAL A 52 15.83 -1.73 29.43
CA VAL A 52 14.68 -2.32 28.74
C VAL A 52 14.42 -1.59 27.41
N GLY A 53 14.58 -0.27 27.39
CA GLY A 53 14.48 0.54 26.17
C GLY A 53 15.51 0.14 25.13
N GLU A 54 16.78 0.03 25.54
CA GLU A 54 17.88 -0.42 24.67
C GLU A 54 17.62 -1.85 24.15
N TYR A 55 17.13 -2.74 25.01
CA TYR A 55 16.79 -4.10 24.64
C TYR A 55 15.69 -4.15 23.57
N ILE A 56 14.62 -3.37 23.73
CA ILE A 56 13.54 -3.26 22.75
C ILE A 56 14.10 -2.75 21.42
N GLN A 57 14.88 -1.67 21.45
CA GLN A 57 15.51 -1.11 20.25
C GLN A 57 16.35 -2.16 19.50
N LYS A 58 17.25 -2.83 20.21
CA LYS A 58 18.10 -3.88 19.63
C LYS A 58 17.30 -5.03 19.03
N THR A 59 16.18 -5.38 19.67
CA THR A 59 15.29 -6.46 19.22
C THR A 59 14.65 -6.11 17.88
N PHE A 60 14.06 -4.93 17.74
CA PHE A 60 13.46 -4.48 16.47
C PHE A 60 14.49 -4.25 15.37
N LEU A 61 15.67 -3.72 15.69
CA LEU A 61 16.77 -3.59 14.72
C LEU A 61 17.25 -4.96 14.22
N SER A 62 17.37 -5.95 15.12
CA SER A 62 17.74 -7.31 14.74
C SER A 62 16.64 -8.03 13.96
N ALA A 63 15.37 -7.70 14.20
CA ALA A 63 14.23 -8.27 13.50
C ALA A 63 13.94 -7.61 12.15
N SER A 64 14.42 -6.38 11.92
CA SER A 64 14.19 -5.57 10.72
C SER A 64 14.38 -6.33 9.38
N PRO A 65 15.46 -7.13 9.18
CA PRO A 65 15.64 -7.89 7.94
C PRO A 65 14.54 -8.94 7.66
N SER A 66 13.89 -9.40 8.73
CA SER A 66 12.81 -10.39 8.71
C SER A 66 11.42 -9.75 8.62
N ILE A 67 11.33 -8.41 8.57
CA ILE A 67 10.09 -7.65 8.43
C ILE A 67 10.02 -7.07 7.02
N SER A 68 8.83 -7.09 6.42
CA SER A 68 8.51 -6.40 5.17
C SER A 68 7.25 -5.57 5.35
N ILE A 69 7.23 -4.38 4.75
CA ILE A 69 6.05 -3.52 4.64
C ILE A 69 5.66 -3.55 3.17
N ASN A 70 4.51 -4.15 2.85
CA ASN A 70 4.06 -4.35 1.47
C ASN A 70 5.15 -4.96 0.55
N GLY A 71 5.88 -5.97 1.04
CA GLY A 71 6.97 -6.62 0.31
C GLY A 71 8.29 -5.83 0.20
N MET A 72 8.39 -4.63 0.77
CA MET A 72 9.62 -3.84 0.83
C MET A 72 10.25 -3.89 2.23
N SER A 73 11.57 -3.79 2.32
CA SER A 73 12.25 -3.67 3.62
C SER A 73 11.93 -2.31 4.25
N PRO A 74 11.66 -2.24 5.57
CA PRO A 74 11.43 -0.97 6.24
C PRO A 74 12.66 -0.05 6.10
N PRO A 75 12.49 1.23 5.76
CA PRO A 75 13.61 2.17 5.67
C PRO A 75 14.20 2.43 7.07
N HIS A 76 15.53 2.51 7.16
CA HIS A 76 16.23 2.76 8.44
C HIS A 76 15.71 4.00 9.18
N LYS A 77 15.39 5.09 8.47
CA LYS A 77 14.86 6.32 9.08
C LYS A 77 13.56 6.11 9.86
N LEU A 78 12.69 5.21 9.37
CA LEU A 78 11.44 4.88 10.03
C LEU A 78 11.73 4.10 11.32
N LEU A 79 12.63 3.12 11.26
CA LEU A 79 13.06 2.36 12.44
C LEU A 79 13.67 3.29 13.49
N ASP A 80 14.59 4.17 13.10
CA ASP A 80 15.24 5.10 14.02
C ASP A 80 14.21 6.04 14.68
N SER A 81 13.24 6.55 13.91
CA SER A 81 12.22 7.48 14.42
C SER A 81 11.33 6.85 15.50
N HIS A 82 10.92 5.60 15.35
CA HIS A 82 10.03 4.94 16.32
C HIS A 82 10.78 4.26 17.47
N LEU A 83 12.05 3.90 17.27
CA LEU A 83 12.85 3.21 18.29
C LEU A 83 13.56 4.17 19.26
N HIS A 84 13.76 5.43 18.88
CA HIS A 84 14.40 6.43 19.75
C HIS A 84 13.44 7.20 20.66
N SER A 85 12.12 7.00 20.57
CA SER A 85 11.20 7.62 21.53
C SER A 85 11.35 6.98 22.91
N ASP A 86 11.34 7.81 23.97
CA ASP A 86 11.47 7.36 25.35
C ASP A 86 10.31 6.41 25.72
N ILE A 87 10.58 5.39 26.55
CA ILE A 87 9.55 4.47 27.06
C ILE A 87 8.43 5.23 27.80
N ASN A 88 8.77 6.41 28.34
CA ASN A 88 7.88 7.27 29.07
C ASN A 88 7.05 8.23 28.18
N GLU A 89 7.45 8.46 26.92
CA GLU A 89 6.76 9.37 25.99
C GLU A 89 5.63 8.69 25.20
N ASP A 90 5.70 7.37 24.99
CA ASP A 90 4.70 6.63 24.21
C ASP A 90 3.44 6.33 25.04
N ILE A 91 2.76 7.36 25.56
CA ILE A 91 1.35 7.29 25.95
C ILE A 91 0.55 7.32 24.66
N ILE A 92 0.59 6.23 23.90
CA ILE A 92 -0.45 5.94 22.93
C ILE A 92 -1.64 5.47 23.76
N GLU A 93 -2.44 6.41 24.28
CA GLU A 93 -3.89 6.17 24.30
C GLU A 93 -4.22 5.59 22.92
N GLU A 94 -4.99 4.50 22.80
CA GLU A 94 -5.59 4.07 21.54
C GLU A 94 -6.44 5.23 21.00
N ARG A 95 -5.79 6.27 20.49
CA ARG A 95 -6.36 7.28 19.65
C ARG A 95 -6.48 6.52 18.35
N GLU A 96 -7.70 6.17 18.00
CA GLU A 96 -8.04 5.92 16.61
C GLU A 96 -7.56 7.16 15.85
N GLU A 97 -6.32 7.11 15.36
CA GLU A 97 -5.73 8.18 14.56
C GLU A 97 -6.49 8.17 13.24
N HIS A 98 -7.55 8.96 13.19
CA HIS A 98 -8.32 9.16 11.99
C HIS A 98 -7.43 9.96 11.03
N GLU A 99 -7.14 9.38 9.85
CA GLU A 99 -6.50 10.15 8.78
C GLU A 99 -7.29 11.44 8.55
N PRO A 100 -6.64 12.62 8.56
CA PRO A 100 -7.29 13.87 8.21
C PRO A 100 -7.81 13.80 6.77
N PHE A 101 -9.01 14.31 6.55
CA PHE A 101 -9.60 14.34 5.21
C PHE A 101 -8.74 15.20 4.26
N ASP A 102 -8.10 14.57 3.28
CA ASP A 102 -7.39 15.27 2.20
C ASP A 102 -8.36 15.61 1.06
N GLY A 103 -8.75 16.89 1.00
CA GLY A 103 -9.62 17.40 -0.07
C GLY A 103 -9.01 17.29 -1.48
N GLN A 104 -7.69 17.34 -1.61
CA GLN A 104 -7.04 17.18 -2.92
C GLN A 104 -7.11 15.74 -3.39
N LEU A 105 -6.89 14.78 -2.49
CA LEU A 105 -7.03 13.37 -2.79
C LEU A 105 -8.47 13.03 -3.16
N TRP A 106 -9.45 13.62 -2.47
CA TRP A 106 -10.86 13.46 -2.77
C TRP A 106 -11.24 14.00 -4.16
N GLU A 107 -10.80 15.22 -4.51
CA GLU A 107 -11.07 15.77 -5.86
C GLU A 107 -10.40 14.92 -6.96
N LYS A 108 -9.20 14.39 -6.70
CA LYS A 108 -8.55 13.45 -7.63
C LYS A 108 -9.34 12.15 -7.77
N ALA A 109 -9.78 11.57 -6.67
CA ALA A 109 -10.59 10.34 -6.67
C ALA A 109 -11.90 10.56 -7.44
N LYS A 110 -12.56 11.71 -7.22
CA LYS A 110 -13.76 12.11 -7.94
C LYS A 110 -13.50 12.28 -9.45
N ALA A 111 -12.41 12.94 -9.82
CA ALA A 111 -12.03 13.12 -11.23
C ALA A 111 -11.73 11.76 -11.91
N LEU A 112 -11.09 10.83 -11.19
CA LEU A 112 -10.83 9.47 -11.67
C LEU A 112 -12.13 8.69 -11.86
N ALA A 113 -13.09 8.78 -10.93
CA ALA A 113 -14.39 8.12 -11.05
C ALA A 113 -15.18 8.64 -12.26
N ILE A 114 -15.20 9.96 -12.49
CA ILE A 114 -15.84 10.55 -13.69
C ILE A 114 -15.17 10.02 -14.96
N ARG A 115 -13.83 9.96 -14.98
CA ARG A 115 -13.08 9.43 -16.13
C ARG A 115 -13.35 7.95 -16.36
N GLU A 116 -13.52 7.17 -15.31
CA GLU A 116 -13.90 5.77 -15.40
C GLU A 116 -15.27 5.62 -16.07
N GLU A 117 -16.29 6.38 -15.64
CA GLU A 117 -17.61 6.37 -16.24
C GLU A 117 -17.59 6.75 -17.73
N GLU A 118 -16.84 7.82 -18.08
CA GLU A 118 -16.68 8.26 -19.47
C GLU A 118 -16.05 7.16 -20.35
N LEU A 119 -15.01 6.49 -19.85
CA LEU A 119 -14.36 5.40 -20.57
C LEU A 119 -15.28 4.18 -20.73
N VAL A 120 -16.10 3.89 -19.71
CA VAL A 120 -17.11 2.82 -19.81
C VAL A 120 -18.13 3.13 -20.89
N GLU A 121 -18.60 4.39 -20.98
CA GLU A 121 -19.51 4.82 -22.05
C GLU A 121 -18.86 4.73 -23.44
N GLN A 122 -17.61 5.19 -23.57
CA GLN A 122 -16.85 5.08 -24.82
C GLN A 122 -16.68 3.62 -25.26
N ILE A 123 -16.36 2.71 -24.34
CA ILE A 123 -16.23 1.27 -24.62
C ILE A 123 -17.58 0.70 -25.06
N ALA A 124 -18.68 1.06 -24.40
CA ALA A 124 -20.01 0.60 -24.77
C ALA A 124 -20.40 1.09 -26.18
N ALA A 125 -20.15 2.36 -26.50
CA ALA A 125 -20.38 2.93 -27.82
C ALA A 125 -19.52 2.24 -28.90
N LEU A 126 -18.25 1.97 -28.59
CA LEU A 126 -17.33 1.26 -29.48
C LEU A 126 -17.83 -0.15 -29.76
N ARG A 127 -18.20 -0.91 -28.72
CA ARG A 127 -18.76 -2.27 -28.85
C ARG A 127 -20.04 -2.29 -29.69
N ARG A 128 -20.87 -1.26 -29.61
CA ARG A 128 -22.12 -1.16 -30.37
C ARG A 128 -21.90 -0.79 -31.84
N ASN A 129 -21.04 0.18 -32.11
CA ASN A 129 -20.97 0.81 -33.44
C ASN A 129 -19.90 0.19 -34.35
N VAL A 130 -18.76 -0.24 -33.80
CA VAL A 130 -17.62 -0.71 -34.60
C VAL A 130 -17.92 -1.97 -35.41
N PRO A 131 -18.50 -3.05 -34.84
CA PRO A 131 -18.71 -4.29 -35.60
C PRO A 131 -19.55 -4.06 -36.87
N GLY A 132 -20.63 -3.29 -36.77
CA GLY A 132 -21.51 -2.98 -37.90
C GLY A 132 -20.82 -2.13 -38.97
N THR A 133 -19.98 -1.16 -38.58
CA THR A 133 -19.22 -0.35 -39.55
C THR A 133 -18.15 -1.15 -40.29
N VAL A 134 -17.46 -2.06 -39.59
CA VAL A 134 -16.42 -2.91 -40.18
C VAL A 134 -17.03 -3.85 -41.21
N VAL A 135 -18.13 -4.53 -40.86
CA VAL A 135 -18.84 -5.43 -41.78
C VAL A 135 -19.40 -4.68 -42.99
N LYS A 136 -19.97 -3.48 -42.80
CA LYS A 136 -20.45 -2.67 -43.94
C LYS A 136 -19.30 -2.27 -44.86
N ARG A 137 -18.17 -1.86 -44.29
CA ARG A 137 -16.98 -1.51 -45.05
C ARG A 137 -16.46 -2.73 -45.83
N GLU A 138 -16.25 -3.86 -45.16
CA GLU A 138 -15.80 -5.10 -45.80
C GLU A 138 -16.70 -5.52 -46.97
N ASN A 139 -18.02 -5.53 -46.78
CA ASN A 139 -18.95 -5.87 -47.86
C ASN A 139 -18.89 -4.87 -49.03
N ALA A 140 -18.70 -3.58 -48.76
CA ALA A 140 -18.55 -2.57 -49.82
C ALA A 140 -17.24 -2.77 -50.61
N TRP A 141 -16.14 -3.07 -49.92
CA TRP A 141 -14.87 -3.42 -50.56
C TRP A 141 -14.99 -4.68 -51.41
N ARG A 142 -15.65 -5.74 -50.91
CA ARG A 142 -15.88 -6.97 -51.68
C ARG A 142 -16.66 -6.70 -52.97
N LYS A 143 -17.75 -5.93 -52.89
CA LYS A 143 -18.54 -5.55 -54.08
C LYS A 143 -17.74 -4.76 -55.10
N ALA A 144 -16.92 -3.81 -54.66
CA ALA A 144 -16.07 -3.04 -55.56
C ALA A 144 -15.06 -3.94 -56.30
N VAL A 145 -14.46 -4.92 -55.61
CA VAL A 145 -13.56 -5.90 -56.22
C VAL A 145 -14.31 -6.79 -57.23
N GLU A 146 -15.48 -7.32 -56.87
CA GLU A 146 -16.32 -8.14 -57.77
C GLU A 146 -16.73 -7.35 -59.03
N GLU A 147 -17.07 -6.06 -58.90
CA GLU A 147 -17.40 -5.18 -60.02
C GLU A 147 -16.18 -4.91 -60.93
N GLU A 148 -14.99 -4.70 -60.35
CA GLU A 148 -13.74 -4.52 -61.10
C GLU A 148 -13.33 -5.80 -61.85
N GLU A 149 -13.42 -6.97 -61.22
CA GLU A 149 -13.13 -8.26 -61.85
C GLU A 149 -14.07 -8.54 -63.04
N GLY A 150 -15.37 -8.28 -62.90
CA GLY A 150 -16.35 -8.45 -63.98
C GLY A 150 -16.10 -7.54 -65.19
N VAL A 151 -15.61 -6.31 -64.96
CA VAL A 151 -15.23 -5.37 -66.03
C VAL A 151 -13.99 -5.87 -66.79
N ILE A 152 -13.04 -6.49 -66.09
CA ILE A 152 -11.82 -7.05 -66.70
C ILE A 152 -12.15 -8.28 -67.53
N GLU A 153 -12.98 -9.21 -67.02
CA GLU A 153 -13.42 -10.39 -67.76
C GLU A 153 -14.24 -10.02 -69.01
N GLY A 154 -15.15 -9.05 -68.91
CA GLY A 154 -15.93 -8.54 -70.05
C GLY A 154 -15.08 -7.87 -71.13
N ARG A 155 -13.88 -7.38 -70.80
CA ARG A 155 -12.95 -6.74 -71.74
C ARG A 155 -11.97 -7.71 -72.39
N LEU A 156 -11.78 -8.91 -71.82
CA LEU A 156 -10.95 -9.99 -72.37
C LEU A 156 -11.75 -11.00 -73.20
N GLY A 157 -13.07 -11.03 -73.06
CA GLY A 157 -13.98 -11.98 -73.73
C GLY A 157 -14.72 -11.48 -74.98
N GLY A 158 -14.38 -10.30 -75.51
CA GLY A 158 -14.94 -9.75 -76.77
C GLY A 158 -13.84 -9.43 -77.78
#